data_AF-A0A0D6R312-F1
#
_entry.id   AF-A0A0D6R312-F1
#
_cell.length_a   1.000
_cell.length_b   1.000
_cell.length_c   1.000
_cell.angle_alpha   90.00
_cell.angle_beta   90.00
_cell.angle_gamma   90.00
#
_symmetry.space_group_name_H-M   'P 1'
#
loop_
_entity.id
_entity.type
_entity.pdbx_description
1 polymer ?
#
loop_
_entity_poly.entity_id
_entity_poly.type
_entity_poly.pdbx_seq_one_letter_code
_entity_poly.pdbx_strand_id
1 'polypeptide(L)'
;MLTQVLMKTRSPMTDEKFKDKFKDKWWCSTVIEQLKQGKSNRAIAKDVFGKSDDEYRIRRLLKQDWVQKELGSEVTKSTRELKTLYFDVENSPCEYYGWGRFDQSFSQDQVKRESHLLTISFATNDDEVKSFKLSADDVINQDDLTLVANLAQVINESDVIVGFNSKKFDLKVLKTRMLLWGLPPLQPKKHIDIMQQAKQHFRFPSNSMDNICKYLGYSVLKQNTGGFALWRRCMETHDREECTKALEEMELYNRQDIEVTRNLYKKMQGWFTGVNVGTITNQITGNHTLRCSKCGSDDVYLDKGFHYTAQSAFSFYRCSNCLGVSRMSKKVDKDGVDGVLLNV
;
A
#
# COMPACT_ATOMS: atom_id res chain seq x y z
N MET A 1 -30.78 9.71 -69.48
CA MET A 1 -31.29 10.14 -68.16
C MET A 1 -30.59 9.34 -67.09
N LEU A 2 -29.63 9.96 -66.40
CA LEU A 2 -28.88 9.41 -65.27
C LEU A 2 -29.31 10.21 -64.05
N THR A 3 -29.92 9.56 -63.05
CA THR A 3 -30.36 10.23 -61.81
C THR A 3 -29.50 9.72 -60.65
N GLN A 4 -28.53 10.54 -60.24
CA GLN A 4 -27.72 10.34 -59.03
C GLN A 4 -28.59 10.58 -57.79
N VAL A 5 -28.58 9.63 -56.86
CA VAL A 5 -29.15 9.77 -55.52
C VAL A 5 -28.08 10.38 -54.60
N LEU A 6 -28.31 11.63 -54.21
CA LEU A 6 -27.51 12.38 -53.22
C LEU A 6 -27.64 11.75 -51.83
N MET A 7 -26.58 11.11 -51.34
CA MET A 7 -26.41 10.82 -49.91
C MET A 7 -26.13 12.13 -49.15
N LYS A 8 -27.09 12.58 -48.35
CA LYS A 8 -26.87 13.66 -47.38
C LYS A 8 -25.99 13.16 -46.24
N THR A 9 -24.75 13.61 -46.19
CA THR A 9 -23.89 13.49 -45.01
C THR A 9 -24.50 14.30 -43.87
N ARG A 10 -24.77 13.66 -42.73
CA ARG A 10 -25.13 14.36 -41.49
C ARG A 10 -23.88 15.04 -40.95
N SER A 11 -23.97 16.37 -40.80
CA SER A 11 -22.99 17.17 -40.07
C SER A 11 -22.84 16.65 -38.63
N PRO A 12 -21.63 16.61 -38.04
CA PRO A 12 -21.45 16.22 -36.64
C PRO A 12 -22.19 17.21 -35.74
N MET A 13 -23.18 16.70 -35.00
CA MET A 13 -23.90 17.44 -33.97
C MET A 13 -22.90 17.89 -32.90
N THR A 14 -22.83 19.18 -32.66
CA THR A 14 -22.03 19.80 -31.59
C THR A 14 -22.51 19.33 -30.21
N ASP A 15 -21.55 19.15 -29.29
CA ASP A 15 -21.63 18.58 -27.93
C ASP A 15 -22.55 19.29 -26.91
N GLU A 16 -23.47 20.17 -27.33
CA GLU A 16 -24.27 21.02 -26.44
C GLU A 16 -25.53 20.36 -25.84
N LYS A 17 -25.73 19.05 -26.02
CA LYS A 17 -27.00 18.36 -25.67
C LYS A 17 -27.00 17.47 -24.43
N PHE A 18 -25.91 17.38 -23.66
CA PHE A 18 -25.97 16.77 -22.32
C PHE A 18 -26.14 17.84 -21.24
N LYS A 19 -27.30 18.52 -21.23
CA LYS A 19 -27.73 19.27 -20.04
C LYS A 19 -27.84 18.29 -18.87
N ASP A 20 -27.15 18.57 -17.78
CA ASP A 20 -27.22 17.78 -16.55
C ASP A 20 -28.69 17.68 -16.09
N LYS A 21 -29.24 16.47 -16.18
CA LYS A 21 -30.66 16.17 -15.89
C LYS A 21 -31.08 16.51 -14.45
N PHE A 22 -30.13 16.78 -13.55
CA PHE A 22 -30.43 17.15 -12.17
C PHE A 22 -30.64 18.65 -11.98
N LYS A 23 -29.93 19.50 -12.73
CA LYS A 23 -29.91 20.96 -12.46
C LYS A 23 -31.29 21.63 -12.60
N ASP A 24 -32.15 21.06 -13.44
CA ASP A 24 -33.51 21.57 -13.70
C ASP A 24 -34.59 20.94 -12.79
N LYS A 25 -34.22 20.11 -11.80
CA LYS A 25 -35.19 19.47 -10.91
C LYS A 25 -35.58 20.39 -9.76
N TRP A 26 -36.88 20.54 -9.53
CA TRP A 26 -37.45 21.39 -8.48
C TRP A 26 -36.90 21.14 -7.08
N TRP A 27 -36.53 19.88 -6.78
CA TRP A 27 -36.09 19.47 -5.44
C TRP A 27 -34.60 19.70 -5.18
N CYS A 28 -33.80 20.02 -6.20
CA CYS A 28 -32.34 20.09 -6.05
C CYS A 28 -31.89 21.24 -5.14
N SER A 29 -32.47 22.43 -5.27
CA SER A 29 -32.14 23.58 -4.43
C SER A 29 -32.48 23.32 -2.96
N THR A 30 -33.67 22.77 -2.68
CA THR A 30 -34.11 22.42 -1.33
C THR A 30 -33.21 21.37 -0.69
N VAL A 31 -32.81 20.34 -1.44
CA VAL A 31 -31.86 19.33 -0.96
C VAL A 31 -30.51 19.96 -0.62
N ILE A 32 -29.98 20.83 -1.49
CA ILE A 32 -28.69 21.51 -1.27
C ILE A 32 -28.74 22.40 -0.01
N GLU A 33 -29.82 23.15 0.19
CA GLU A 33 -30.01 24.00 1.37
C GLU A 33 -30.05 23.17 2.66
N GLN A 34 -30.82 22.08 2.66
CA GLN A 34 -30.90 21.20 3.82
C GLN A 34 -29.59 20.47 4.12
N LEU A 35 -28.81 20.14 3.10
CA LEU A 35 -27.46 19.60 3.25
C LEU A 35 -26.52 20.63 3.89
N LYS A 36 -26.59 21.90 3.49
CA LYS A 36 -25.83 23.01 4.11
C LYS A 36 -26.20 23.22 5.58
N GLN A 37 -27.44 22.92 5.95
CA GLN A 37 -27.92 22.93 7.34
C GLN A 37 -27.53 21.67 8.15
N GLY A 38 -26.77 20.73 7.56
CA GLY A 38 -26.27 19.53 8.22
C GLY A 38 -27.30 18.42 8.40
N LYS A 39 -28.45 18.46 7.70
CA LYS A 39 -29.46 17.39 7.78
C LYS A 39 -28.94 16.10 7.12
N SER A 40 -29.27 14.95 7.71
CA SER A 40 -28.91 13.64 7.13
C SER A 40 -29.68 13.35 5.84
N ASN A 41 -29.08 12.62 4.90
CA ASN A 41 -29.75 12.28 3.63
C ASN A 41 -31.12 11.60 3.83
N ARG A 42 -31.28 10.74 4.85
CA ARG A 42 -32.58 10.10 5.15
C ARG A 42 -33.62 11.08 5.66
N ALA A 43 -33.21 12.05 6.49
CA ALA A 43 -34.09 13.10 6.96
C ALA A 43 -34.55 13.99 5.79
N ILE A 44 -33.62 14.39 4.92
CA ILE A 44 -33.91 15.17 3.72
C ILE A 44 -34.82 14.38 2.77
N ALA A 45 -34.58 13.07 2.58
CA ALA A 45 -35.42 12.25 1.72
C ALA A 45 -36.85 12.13 2.25
N LYS A 46 -37.02 11.99 3.57
CA LYS A 46 -38.33 12.01 4.21
C LYS A 46 -39.02 13.37 4.06
N ASP A 47 -38.28 14.47 4.19
CA ASP A 47 -38.80 15.83 4.11
C ASP A 47 -39.19 16.24 2.68
N VAL A 48 -38.34 15.92 1.70
CA VAL A 48 -38.48 16.35 0.30
C VAL A 48 -39.30 15.37 -0.55
N PHE A 49 -39.20 14.06 -0.28
CA PHE A 49 -39.85 13.01 -1.07
C PHE A 49 -40.92 12.21 -0.28
N GLY A 50 -41.11 12.51 1.01
CA GLY A 50 -42.08 11.82 1.87
C GLY A 50 -41.65 10.42 2.33
N LYS A 51 -40.52 9.89 1.84
CA LYS A 51 -40.02 8.55 2.16
C LYS A 51 -38.51 8.56 2.37
N SER A 52 -38.04 7.97 3.46
CA SER A 52 -36.59 7.83 3.74
C SER A 52 -35.84 7.04 2.67
N ASP A 53 -36.51 6.10 1.99
CA ASP A 53 -35.89 5.19 1.02
C ASP A 53 -35.50 5.88 -0.29
N ASP A 54 -36.04 7.08 -0.56
CA ASP A 54 -35.65 7.91 -1.70
C ASP A 54 -34.27 8.59 -1.51
N GLU A 55 -33.53 8.27 -0.43
CA GLU A 55 -32.16 8.73 -0.16
C GLU A 55 -31.22 8.53 -1.36
N TYR A 56 -31.44 7.49 -2.17
CA TYR A 56 -30.63 7.21 -3.35
C TYR A 56 -30.60 8.38 -4.36
N ARG A 57 -31.67 9.19 -4.42
CA ARG A 57 -31.75 10.37 -5.31
C ARG A 57 -30.79 11.46 -4.85
N ILE A 58 -30.69 11.67 -3.55
CA ILE A 58 -29.76 12.61 -2.93
C ILE A 58 -28.32 12.13 -3.13
N ARG A 59 -28.06 10.83 -2.96
CA ARG A 59 -26.74 10.24 -3.25
C ARG A 59 -26.33 10.39 -4.71
N ARG A 60 -27.28 10.35 -5.66
CA ARG A 60 -27.00 10.61 -7.08
C ARG A 60 -26.77 12.10 -7.35
N LEU A 61 -27.50 12.99 -6.67
CA LEU A 61 -27.30 14.44 -6.76
C LEU A 61 -25.91 14.83 -6.23
N LEU A 62 -25.49 14.28 -5.08
CA LEU A 62 -24.18 14.50 -4.50
C LEU A 62 -23.01 14.07 -5.41
N LYS A 63 -23.24 13.21 -6.41
CA LYS A 63 -22.20 12.84 -7.38
C LYS A 63 -21.99 13.88 -8.48
N GLN A 64 -22.82 14.92 -8.57
CA GLN A 64 -22.66 15.95 -9.59
C GLN A 64 -21.61 16.98 -9.16
N ASP A 65 -20.67 17.28 -10.04
CA ASP A 65 -19.55 18.20 -9.74
C ASP A 65 -20.01 19.60 -9.35
N TRP A 66 -21.11 20.10 -9.93
CA TRP A 66 -21.64 21.43 -9.57
C TRP A 66 -22.27 21.45 -8.17
N VAL A 67 -22.89 20.34 -7.74
CA VAL A 67 -23.47 20.21 -6.40
C VAL A 67 -22.36 20.20 -5.35
N GLN A 68 -21.27 19.47 -5.62
CA GLN A 68 -20.10 19.47 -4.75
C GLN A 68 -19.48 20.87 -4.62
N LYS A 69 -19.38 21.64 -5.72
CA LYS A 69 -18.95 23.04 -5.67
C LYS A 69 -19.90 23.92 -4.85
N GLU A 70 -21.19 23.75 -5.02
CA GLU A 70 -22.21 24.58 -4.36
C GLU A 70 -22.32 24.32 -2.86
N LEU A 71 -22.05 23.09 -2.41
CA LEU A 71 -22.03 22.69 -0.99
C LEU A 71 -20.78 23.18 -0.24
N GLY A 72 -19.88 23.91 -0.88
CA GLY A 72 -18.64 24.37 -0.24
C GLY A 72 -17.68 23.24 0.11
N SER A 73 -17.95 22.01 -0.34
CA SER A 73 -16.92 20.99 -0.44
C SER A 73 -16.03 21.37 -1.60
N GLU A 74 -15.08 22.27 -1.36
CA GLU A 74 -13.80 22.15 -2.04
C GLU A 74 -13.36 20.72 -1.80
N VAL A 75 -13.50 19.87 -2.81
CA VAL A 75 -12.70 18.66 -2.90
C VAL A 75 -11.28 19.21 -2.94
N THR A 76 -10.68 19.33 -1.76
CA THR A 76 -9.26 19.52 -1.61
C THR A 76 -8.66 18.34 -2.34
N LYS A 77 -8.33 18.55 -3.63
CA LYS A 77 -7.48 17.62 -4.36
C LYS A 77 -6.22 17.58 -3.53
N SER A 78 -6.12 16.58 -2.68
CA SER A 78 -4.87 16.17 -2.10
C SER A 78 -3.95 15.91 -3.29
N THR A 79 -3.03 16.82 -3.53
CA THR A 79 -2.07 16.79 -4.64
C THR A 79 -0.84 15.98 -4.29
N ARG A 80 -0.82 15.32 -3.12
CA ARG A 80 0.35 14.54 -2.72
C ARG A 80 0.38 13.20 -3.45
N GLU A 81 1.59 12.72 -3.67
CA GLU A 81 1.82 11.41 -4.26
C GLU A 81 1.50 10.29 -3.26
N LEU A 82 1.23 9.09 -3.80
CA LEU A 82 1.20 7.85 -3.04
C LEU A 82 2.57 7.61 -2.38
N LYS A 83 2.59 7.39 -1.06
CA LYS A 83 3.81 7.00 -0.33
C LYS A 83 3.83 5.49 -0.09
N THR A 84 4.71 4.80 -0.81
CA THR A 84 5.03 3.39 -0.58
C THR A 84 6.31 3.30 0.23
N LEU A 85 6.23 2.82 1.46
CA LEU A 85 7.36 2.64 2.35
C LEU A 85 7.91 1.22 2.25
N TYR A 86 9.20 1.09 1.98
CA TYR A 86 9.96 -0.15 2.17
C TYR A 86 10.67 -0.05 3.52
N PHE A 87 10.60 -1.11 4.33
CA PHE A 87 11.24 -1.11 5.66
C PHE A 87 11.71 -2.51 6.05
N ASP A 88 12.71 -2.53 6.92
CA ASP A 88 13.38 -3.71 7.47
C ASP A 88 14.01 -3.35 8.82
N VAL A 89 14.03 -4.29 9.76
CA VAL A 89 14.63 -4.07 11.09
C VAL A 89 15.60 -5.18 11.46
N GLU A 90 16.69 -4.81 12.13
CA GLU A 90 17.59 -5.77 12.75
C GLU A 90 17.45 -5.74 14.26
N ASN A 91 17.45 -6.93 14.87
CA ASN A 91 17.16 -7.10 16.28
C ASN A 91 18.28 -7.87 16.95
N SER A 92 18.54 -7.54 18.21
CA SER A 92 19.45 -8.31 19.04
C SER A 92 18.91 -9.73 19.28
N PRO A 93 19.79 -10.72 19.44
CA PRO A 93 19.38 -12.01 19.96
C PRO A 93 18.92 -11.87 21.43
N CYS A 94 17.94 -12.67 21.84
CA CYS A 94 17.70 -12.90 23.26
C CYS A 94 18.91 -13.65 23.86
N GLU A 95 19.32 -13.29 25.08
CA GLU A 95 20.35 -14.00 25.84
C GLU A 95 19.69 -14.92 26.87
N TYR A 96 20.06 -16.21 26.88
CA TYR A 96 19.51 -17.21 27.79
C TYR A 96 20.61 -17.95 28.55
N TYR A 97 20.29 -18.40 29.76
CA TYR A 97 21.09 -19.37 30.52
C TYR A 97 20.65 -20.80 30.20
N GLY A 98 21.58 -21.64 29.74
CA GLY A 98 21.34 -23.03 29.37
C GLY A 98 22.50 -23.96 29.69
N TRP A 99 22.19 -25.22 29.97
CA TRP A 99 23.17 -26.26 30.28
C TRP A 99 23.57 -27.11 29.06
N GLY A 100 22.73 -27.13 28.02
CA GLY A 100 22.92 -27.95 26.82
C GLY A 100 22.75 -27.14 25.53
N ARG A 101 23.13 -27.74 24.40
CA ARG A 101 23.03 -27.11 23.07
C ARG A 101 21.82 -27.58 22.25
N PHE A 102 21.29 -28.76 22.51
CA PHE A 102 20.24 -29.41 21.71
C PHE A 102 18.96 -29.60 22.52
N ASP A 103 17.80 -29.52 21.85
CA ASP A 103 16.45 -29.74 22.40
C ASP A 103 16.15 -28.99 23.72
N GLN A 104 16.64 -27.76 23.85
CA GLN A 104 16.37 -26.90 25.00
C GLN A 104 15.14 -26.02 24.74
N SER A 105 14.29 -25.90 25.74
CA SER A 105 13.28 -24.83 25.84
C SER A 105 13.66 -23.97 27.05
N PHE A 106 13.63 -22.64 26.89
CA PHE A 106 14.01 -21.71 27.94
C PHE A 106 12.77 -21.11 28.58
N SER A 107 12.69 -21.18 29.90
CA SER A 107 11.68 -20.47 30.70
C SER A 107 12.04 -19.00 30.87
N GLN A 108 11.08 -18.16 31.28
CA GLN A 108 11.31 -16.72 31.49
C GLN A 108 12.44 -16.46 32.50
N ASP A 109 12.57 -17.28 33.54
CA ASP A 109 13.60 -17.13 34.58
C ASP A 109 15.02 -17.42 34.05
N GLN A 110 15.13 -18.06 32.89
CA GLN A 110 16.40 -18.29 32.20
C GLN A 110 16.76 -17.17 31.22
N VAL A 111 15.84 -16.24 30.96
CA VAL A 111 16.10 -15.10 30.09
C VAL A 111 16.95 -14.09 30.84
N LYS A 112 18.21 -13.98 30.44
CA LYS A 112 19.10 -12.92 30.91
C LYS A 112 18.69 -11.58 30.31
N ARG A 113 18.34 -11.60 29.02
CA ARG A 113 18.06 -10.39 28.25
C ARG A 113 17.13 -10.66 27.09
N GLU A 114 16.13 -9.80 26.93
CA GLU A 114 15.17 -9.87 25.82
C GLU A 114 15.71 -9.17 24.56
N SER A 115 15.12 -9.53 23.42
CA SER A 115 15.42 -8.89 22.14
C SER A 115 14.85 -7.46 22.10
N HIS A 116 15.61 -6.58 21.46
CA HIS A 116 15.30 -5.17 21.16
C HIS A 116 15.92 -4.80 19.80
N LEU A 117 15.42 -3.72 19.17
CA LEU A 117 15.93 -3.27 17.88
C LEU A 117 17.39 -2.82 18.01
N LEU A 118 18.22 -3.15 17.03
CA LEU A 118 19.59 -2.65 16.89
C LEU A 118 19.66 -1.59 15.79
N THR A 119 19.02 -1.85 14.66
CA THR A 119 18.95 -0.92 13.53
C THR A 119 17.58 -0.96 12.87
N ILE A 120 17.22 0.15 12.24
CA ILE A 120 16.10 0.22 11.29
C ILE A 120 16.61 0.81 9.99
N SER A 121 16.04 0.36 8.88
CA SER A 121 16.26 0.97 7.57
C SER A 121 14.94 1.08 6.84
N PHE A 122 14.78 2.14 6.07
CA PHE A 122 13.58 2.35 5.29
C PHE A 122 13.82 3.32 4.13
N ALA A 123 12.94 3.25 3.13
CA ALA A 123 12.92 4.20 2.05
C ALA A 123 11.49 4.41 1.54
N THR A 124 11.15 5.64 1.16
CA THR A 124 9.85 5.96 0.58
C THR A 124 9.98 6.06 -0.92
N ASN A 125 9.15 5.35 -1.67
CA ASN A 125 9.18 5.31 -3.14
C ASN A 125 10.62 5.07 -3.65
N ASP A 126 11.15 6.02 -4.41
CA ASP A 126 12.48 6.01 -5.01
C ASP A 126 13.50 6.90 -4.28
N ASP A 127 13.13 7.43 -3.10
CA ASP A 127 14.02 8.24 -2.27
C ASP A 127 15.24 7.42 -1.78
N GLU A 128 16.27 8.13 -1.32
CA GLU A 128 17.42 7.49 -0.69
C GLU A 128 17.01 6.67 0.54
N VAL A 129 17.69 5.53 0.75
CA VAL A 129 17.54 4.74 1.97
C VAL A 129 18.01 5.55 3.17
N LYS A 130 17.13 5.65 4.16
CA LYS A 130 17.43 6.18 5.49
C LYS A 130 17.61 5.02 6.45
N SER A 131 18.51 5.19 7.40
CA SER A 131 18.81 4.19 8.42
C SER A 131 19.16 4.86 9.72
N PHE A 132 18.94 4.12 10.81
CA PHE A 132 19.32 4.52 12.15
C PHE A 132 19.79 3.28 12.90
N LYS A 133 20.81 3.46 13.73
CA LYS A 133 21.35 2.44 14.64
C LYS A 133 21.33 2.93 16.08
N LEU A 134 21.38 1.99 17.01
CA LEU A 134 21.65 2.28 18.42
C LEU A 134 23.10 2.70 18.63
N SER A 135 23.34 3.42 19.72
CA SER A 135 24.67 3.55 20.32
C SER A 135 25.00 2.35 21.21
N ALA A 136 26.27 2.17 21.58
CA ALA A 136 26.65 1.14 22.55
C ALA A 136 25.93 1.31 23.90
N ASP A 137 25.69 2.55 24.35
CA ASP A 137 24.96 2.82 25.60
C ASP A 137 23.48 2.44 25.49
N ASP A 138 22.84 2.72 24.35
CA ASP A 138 21.46 2.29 24.09
C ASP A 138 21.35 0.77 24.07
N VAL A 139 22.33 0.09 23.45
CA VAL A 139 22.43 -1.37 23.54
C VAL A 139 22.57 -1.77 24.99
N ILE A 140 23.49 -1.25 25.81
CA ILE A 140 23.58 -1.64 27.24
C ILE A 140 22.23 -1.56 27.96
N ASN A 141 21.48 -0.48 27.70
CA ASN A 141 20.22 -0.18 28.38
C ASN A 141 18.98 -0.82 27.73
N GLN A 142 19.12 -1.50 26.59
CA GLN A 142 17.99 -1.97 25.76
C GLN A 142 17.02 -0.84 25.37
N ASP A 143 17.54 0.38 25.26
CA ASP A 143 16.77 1.57 24.92
C ASP A 143 16.69 1.74 23.41
N ASP A 144 15.66 1.15 22.80
CA ASP A 144 15.39 1.29 21.37
C ASP A 144 14.27 2.27 21.05
N LEU A 145 13.86 3.11 22.02
CA LEU A 145 12.72 4.03 21.87
C LEU A 145 12.84 4.90 20.63
N THR A 146 14.02 5.47 20.39
CA THR A 146 14.27 6.36 19.24
C THR A 146 14.03 5.64 17.92
N LEU A 147 14.52 4.40 17.77
CA LEU A 147 14.30 3.61 16.55
C LEU A 147 12.81 3.25 16.39
N VAL A 148 12.18 2.80 17.47
CA VAL A 148 10.76 2.44 17.48
C VAL A 148 9.90 3.64 17.08
N ALA A 149 10.13 4.81 17.66
CA ALA A 149 9.40 6.03 17.37
C ALA A 149 9.61 6.49 15.91
N ASN A 150 10.85 6.50 15.43
CA ASN A 150 11.18 6.88 14.05
C ASN A 150 10.48 5.97 13.03
N LEU A 151 10.55 4.65 13.22
CA LEU A 151 9.91 3.70 12.31
C LEU A 151 8.37 3.78 12.39
N ALA A 152 7.81 3.92 13.59
CA ALA A 152 6.37 4.08 13.77
C ALA A 152 5.85 5.36 13.09
N GLN A 153 6.59 6.46 13.19
CA GLN A 153 6.25 7.71 12.53
C GLN A 153 6.21 7.54 11.01
N VAL A 154 7.28 7.04 10.40
CA VAL A 154 7.33 6.91 8.93
C VAL A 154 6.29 5.90 8.40
N ILE A 155 6.01 4.83 9.15
CA ILE A 155 4.91 3.91 8.83
C ILE A 155 3.58 4.67 8.85
N ASN A 156 3.30 5.47 9.88
CA ASN A 156 2.06 6.24 9.97
C ASN A 156 1.92 7.29 8.86
N GLU A 157 3.02 7.85 8.36
CA GLU A 157 3.03 8.81 7.26
C GLU A 157 2.85 8.15 5.87
N SER A 158 3.03 6.82 5.78
CA SER A 158 2.90 6.06 4.54
C SER A 158 1.46 5.61 4.24
N ASP A 159 1.19 5.31 2.96
CA ASP A 159 -0.11 4.81 2.51
C ASP A 159 -0.08 3.28 2.33
N VAL A 160 1.05 2.77 1.84
CA VAL A 160 1.34 1.35 1.66
C VAL A 160 2.69 1.05 2.27
N ILE A 161 2.78 -0.05 3.02
CA ILE A 161 4.05 -0.55 3.55
C ILE A 161 4.41 -1.88 2.90
N VAL A 162 5.70 -2.07 2.65
CA VAL A 162 6.29 -3.23 1.98
C VAL A 162 7.49 -3.70 2.79
N GLY A 163 7.59 -5.01 3.02
CA GLY A 163 8.81 -5.61 3.58
C GLY A 163 8.90 -7.10 3.27
N PHE A 164 9.99 -7.73 3.69
CA PHE A 164 10.24 -9.15 3.46
C PHE A 164 9.97 -9.95 4.73
N ASN A 165 8.92 -10.79 4.76
CA ASN A 165 8.47 -11.50 5.97
C ASN A 165 8.05 -10.58 7.14
N SER A 166 7.86 -9.29 6.85
CA SER A 166 7.60 -8.26 7.86
C SER A 166 6.24 -8.34 8.53
N LYS A 167 5.26 -9.08 7.99
CA LYS A 167 3.99 -9.35 8.71
C LYS A 167 4.19 -10.28 9.89
N LYS A 168 5.11 -11.24 9.76
CA LYS A 168 5.34 -12.26 10.78
C LYS A 168 6.42 -11.86 11.77
N PHE A 169 7.32 -10.98 11.37
CA PHE A 169 8.48 -10.60 12.15
C PHE A 169 8.49 -9.10 12.46
N ASP A 170 9.00 -8.27 11.56
CA ASP A 170 9.33 -6.85 11.80
C ASP A 170 8.19 -6.05 12.43
N LEU A 171 6.99 -6.10 11.82
CA LEU A 171 5.85 -5.32 12.30
C LEU A 171 5.36 -5.83 13.67
N LYS A 172 5.56 -7.11 14.00
CA LYS A 172 5.23 -7.64 15.32
C LYS A 172 6.28 -7.22 16.36
N VAL A 173 7.56 -7.26 15.99
CA VAL A 173 8.64 -6.77 16.86
C VAL A 173 8.40 -5.29 17.16
N LEU A 174 8.23 -4.47 16.13
CA LEU A 174 7.94 -3.04 16.29
C LEU A 174 6.73 -2.80 17.19
N LYS A 175 5.59 -3.45 16.95
CA LYS A 175 4.39 -3.29 17.79
C LYS A 175 4.60 -3.71 19.24
N THR A 176 5.40 -4.75 19.47
CA THR A 176 5.74 -5.21 20.82
C THR A 176 6.60 -4.16 21.54
N ARG A 177 7.61 -3.62 20.85
CA ARG A 177 8.44 -2.54 21.40
C ARG A 177 7.66 -1.24 21.59
N MET A 178 6.75 -0.88 20.68
CA MET A 178 5.82 0.25 20.85
C MET A 178 4.96 0.09 22.10
N LEU A 179 4.44 -1.12 22.35
CA LEU A 179 3.66 -1.43 23.55
C LEU A 179 4.50 -1.28 24.81
N LEU A 180 5.74 -1.78 24.80
CA LEU A 180 6.69 -1.63 25.91
C LEU A 180 6.94 -0.16 26.25
N TRP A 181 7.12 0.68 25.22
CA TRP A 181 7.38 2.12 25.38
C TRP A 181 6.14 3.00 25.59
N GLY A 182 4.95 2.41 25.66
CA GLY A 182 3.70 3.17 25.83
C GLY A 182 3.33 4.05 24.62
N LEU A 183 3.83 3.72 23.43
CA LEU A 183 3.50 4.44 22.19
C LEU A 183 2.09 4.06 21.69
N PRO A 184 1.35 5.00 21.05
CA PRO A 184 0.02 4.73 20.53
C PRO A 184 0.07 3.70 19.39
N PRO A 185 -1.00 2.91 19.18
CA PRO A 185 -1.04 1.90 18.14
C PRO A 185 -0.91 2.53 16.74
N LEU A 186 -0.23 1.82 15.83
CA LEU A 186 -0.13 2.20 14.41
C LEU A 186 -1.50 2.25 13.75
N GLN A 187 -1.68 3.20 12.84
CA GLN A 187 -2.83 3.20 11.96
C GLN A 187 -2.85 1.93 11.09
N PRO A 188 -4.02 1.35 10.78
CA PRO A 188 -4.10 0.23 9.86
C PRO A 188 -3.56 0.61 8.47
N LYS A 189 -2.45 0.00 8.05
CA LYS A 189 -1.84 0.22 6.73
C LYS A 189 -2.08 -0.96 5.79
N LYS A 190 -2.11 -0.68 4.48
CA LYS A 190 -2.03 -1.74 3.47
C LYS A 190 -0.62 -2.28 3.46
N HIS A 191 -0.48 -3.56 3.83
CA HIS A 191 0.82 -4.19 4.04
C HIS A 191 1.05 -5.30 3.02
N ILE A 192 2.05 -5.12 2.17
CA ILE A 192 2.51 -6.11 1.21
C ILE A 192 3.74 -6.82 1.81
N ASP A 193 3.64 -8.13 1.99
CA ASP A 193 4.74 -8.96 2.45
C ASP A 193 5.28 -9.78 1.28
N ILE A 194 6.52 -9.51 0.88
CA ILE A 194 7.13 -10.11 -0.32
C ILE A 194 7.27 -11.63 -0.15
N MET A 195 7.68 -12.12 1.03
CA MET A 195 7.84 -13.55 1.25
C MET A 195 6.48 -14.27 1.17
N GLN A 196 5.42 -13.66 1.71
CA GLN A 196 4.06 -14.18 1.60
C GLN A 196 3.61 -14.24 0.14
N GLN A 197 3.81 -13.18 -0.63
CA GLN A 197 3.47 -13.16 -2.06
C GLN A 197 4.34 -14.15 -2.85
N ALA A 198 5.61 -14.30 -2.50
CA ALA A 198 6.52 -15.24 -3.14
C ALA A 198 5.99 -16.68 -3.01
N LYS A 199 5.63 -17.08 -1.79
CA LYS A 199 5.03 -18.40 -1.49
C LYS A 199 3.69 -18.63 -2.17
N GLN A 200 2.91 -17.57 -2.37
CA GLN A 200 1.58 -17.66 -2.98
C GLN A 200 1.67 -17.91 -4.50
N HIS A 201 2.59 -17.23 -5.19
CA HIS A 201 2.58 -17.18 -6.65
C HIS A 201 3.71 -17.97 -7.32
N PHE A 202 4.76 -18.34 -6.58
CA PHE A 202 5.94 -18.98 -7.17
C PHE A 202 6.37 -20.22 -6.38
N ARG A 203 7.12 -21.08 -7.09
CA ARG A 203 7.76 -22.27 -6.52
C ARG A 203 9.28 -22.10 -6.55
N PHE A 204 9.79 -21.12 -5.80
CA PHE A 204 11.24 -20.97 -5.63
C PHE A 204 11.83 -22.16 -4.85
N PRO A 205 13.10 -22.54 -5.10
CA PRO A 205 13.78 -23.59 -4.33
C PRO A 205 13.82 -23.31 -2.82
N SER A 206 13.94 -22.03 -2.45
CA SER A 206 13.81 -21.52 -1.08
C SER A 206 13.20 -20.12 -1.12
N ASN A 207 12.42 -19.79 -0.10
CA ASN A 207 11.76 -18.48 0.04
C ASN A 207 12.54 -17.50 0.93
N SER A 208 13.80 -17.78 1.26
CA SER A 208 14.68 -16.77 1.87
C SER A 208 15.00 -15.68 0.85
N MET A 209 15.16 -14.43 1.29
CA MET A 209 15.49 -13.31 0.40
C MET A 209 16.73 -13.61 -0.46
N ASP A 210 17.81 -14.10 0.15
CA ASP A 210 19.05 -14.47 -0.54
C ASP A 210 18.83 -15.47 -1.69
N ASN A 211 18.13 -16.58 -1.43
CA ASN A 211 17.82 -17.56 -2.48
C ASN A 211 16.94 -16.99 -3.60
N ILE A 212 15.95 -16.15 -3.28
CA ILE A 212 15.11 -15.51 -4.30
C ILE A 212 15.98 -14.57 -5.16
N CYS A 213 16.84 -13.76 -4.55
CA CYS A 213 17.78 -12.90 -5.27
C CYS A 213 18.70 -13.70 -6.20
N LYS A 214 19.33 -14.76 -5.68
CA LYS A 214 20.18 -15.66 -6.48
C LYS A 214 19.42 -16.28 -7.65
N TYR A 215 18.22 -16.79 -7.40
CA TYR A 215 17.39 -17.41 -8.43
C TYR A 215 17.01 -16.42 -9.55
N LEU A 216 16.77 -15.16 -9.21
CA LEU A 216 16.39 -14.11 -10.16
C LEU A 216 17.59 -13.38 -10.79
N GLY A 217 18.83 -13.77 -10.47
CA GLY A 217 20.04 -13.13 -11.00
C GLY A 217 20.43 -11.81 -10.32
N TYR A 218 19.90 -11.53 -9.11
CA TYR A 218 20.25 -10.38 -8.26
C TYR A 218 21.32 -10.72 -7.21
N SER A 219 22.12 -11.76 -7.44
CA SER A 219 23.10 -12.27 -6.47
C SER A 219 24.14 -11.25 -6.02
N VAL A 220 24.35 -10.18 -6.79
CA VAL A 220 25.30 -9.09 -6.50
C VAL A 220 24.81 -8.19 -5.35
N LEU A 221 23.53 -8.26 -4.96
CA LEU A 221 22.94 -7.30 -4.02
C LEU A 221 23.02 -7.69 -2.53
N LYS A 222 23.38 -8.93 -2.16
CA LYS A 222 23.53 -9.32 -0.75
C LYS A 222 24.99 -9.55 -0.38
N GLN A 223 25.48 -8.78 0.58
CA GLN A 223 26.75 -9.06 1.24
C GLN A 223 26.59 -10.20 2.26
N ASN A 224 27.68 -10.96 2.45
CA ASN A 224 27.73 -11.97 3.51
C ASN A 224 27.96 -11.26 4.84
N THR A 225 27.01 -11.38 5.78
CA THR A 225 27.07 -10.76 7.12
C THR A 225 28.01 -11.47 8.09
N GLY A 226 28.70 -12.54 7.68
CA GLY A 226 29.45 -13.40 8.60
C GLY A 226 28.54 -14.21 9.53
N GLY A 227 27.23 -14.25 9.25
CA GLY A 227 26.23 -14.94 10.05
C GLY A 227 26.07 -14.34 11.44
N PHE A 228 25.76 -15.18 12.42
CA PHE A 228 25.49 -14.78 13.81
C PHE A 228 26.65 -14.03 14.50
N ALA A 229 27.86 -14.06 13.93
CA ALA A 229 29.00 -13.33 14.46
C ALA A 229 28.77 -11.81 14.54
N LEU A 230 28.14 -11.21 13.53
CA LEU A 230 27.84 -9.77 13.53
C LEU A 230 26.92 -9.37 14.69
N TRP A 231 25.84 -10.12 14.92
CA TRP A 231 24.93 -9.91 16.04
C TRP A 231 25.65 -10.03 17.38
N ARG A 232 26.53 -11.02 17.57
CA ARG A 232 27.31 -11.13 18.81
C ARG A 232 28.19 -9.91 19.05
N ARG A 233 28.88 -9.41 18.02
CA ARG A 233 29.73 -8.22 18.14
C ARG A 233 28.91 -6.96 18.48
N CYS A 234 27.70 -6.83 17.94
CA CYS A 234 26.78 -5.75 18.34
C CYS A 234 26.41 -5.81 19.83
N MET A 235 26.43 -6.99 20.43
CA MET A 235 26.12 -7.20 21.85
C MET A 235 27.36 -7.11 22.77
N GLU A 236 28.55 -6.91 22.21
CA GLU A 236 29.81 -6.88 22.96
C GLU A 236 30.06 -5.52 23.63
N THR A 237 29.17 -5.12 24.53
CA THR A 237 29.13 -3.74 25.04
C THR A 237 30.25 -3.37 26.01
N HIS A 238 31.06 -4.34 26.47
CA HIS A 238 32.24 -4.05 27.28
C HIS A 238 33.39 -3.49 26.45
N ASP A 239 33.45 -3.86 25.16
CA ASP A 239 34.27 -3.20 24.15
C ASP A 239 33.39 -2.24 23.34
N ARG A 240 33.24 -1.02 23.86
CA ARG A 240 32.37 0.00 23.25
C ARG A 240 32.78 0.34 21.82
N GLU A 241 34.07 0.28 21.51
CA GLU A 241 34.58 0.59 20.18
C GLU A 241 34.18 -0.51 19.19
N GLU A 242 34.39 -1.77 19.54
CA GLU A 242 33.99 -2.91 18.69
C GLU A 242 32.46 -2.98 18.53
N CYS A 243 31.70 -2.78 19.60
CA CYS A 243 30.24 -2.70 19.55
C CYS A 243 29.78 -1.62 18.57
N THR A 244 30.40 -0.43 18.61
CA THR A 244 30.05 0.68 17.72
C THR A 244 30.33 0.36 16.25
N LYS A 245 31.50 -0.24 15.95
CA LYS A 245 31.87 -0.71 14.61
C LYS A 245 30.91 -1.77 14.09
N ALA A 246 30.57 -2.75 14.93
CA ALA A 246 29.62 -3.79 14.57
C ALA A 246 28.22 -3.24 14.28
N LEU A 247 27.76 -2.23 15.04
CA LEU A 247 26.48 -1.56 14.79
C LEU A 247 26.50 -0.75 13.48
N GLU A 248 27.63 -0.16 13.11
CA GLU A 248 27.87 0.46 11.79
C GLU A 248 27.77 -0.56 10.64
N GLU A 249 28.41 -1.71 10.81
CA GLU A 249 28.31 -2.80 9.84
C GLU A 249 26.88 -3.35 9.72
N MET A 250 26.16 -3.48 10.86
CA MET A 250 24.76 -3.89 10.89
C MET A 250 23.87 -2.88 10.17
N GLU A 251 24.10 -1.58 10.38
CA GLU A 251 23.35 -0.52 9.70
C GLU A 251 23.55 -0.59 8.19
N LEU A 252 24.80 -0.75 7.73
CA LEU A 252 25.11 -0.91 6.31
C LEU A 252 24.41 -2.12 5.70
N TYR A 253 24.40 -3.24 6.42
CA TYR A 253 23.70 -4.45 6.01
C TYR A 253 22.18 -4.22 5.88
N ASN A 254 21.56 -3.62 6.90
CA ASN A 254 20.13 -3.33 6.91
C ASN A 254 19.73 -2.33 5.81
N ARG A 255 20.59 -1.34 5.49
CA ARG A 255 20.40 -0.46 4.32
C ARG A 255 20.34 -1.23 3.00
N GLN A 256 21.24 -2.20 2.80
CA GLN A 256 21.27 -3.02 1.58
C GLN A 256 20.00 -3.86 1.46
N ASP A 257 19.50 -4.41 2.56
CA ASP A 257 18.27 -5.22 2.57
C ASP A 257 17.03 -4.42 2.14
N ILE A 258 17.02 -3.08 2.34
CA ILE A 258 15.99 -2.20 1.75
C ILE A 258 16.09 -2.09 0.24
N GLU A 259 17.30 -1.90 -0.32
CA GLU A 259 17.47 -1.86 -1.76
C GLU A 259 17.08 -3.19 -2.41
N VAL A 260 17.44 -4.31 -1.78
CA VAL A 260 17.02 -5.65 -2.20
C VAL A 260 15.50 -5.77 -2.16
N THR A 261 14.87 -5.38 -1.05
CA THR A 261 13.41 -5.42 -0.85
C THR A 261 12.69 -4.62 -1.92
N ARG A 262 13.11 -3.39 -2.18
CA ARG A 262 12.57 -2.51 -3.22
C ARG A 262 12.69 -3.14 -4.61
N ASN A 263 13.86 -3.68 -4.95
CA ASN A 263 14.10 -4.32 -6.25
C ASN A 263 13.26 -5.58 -6.44
N LEU A 264 13.16 -6.44 -5.43
CA LEU A 264 12.30 -7.63 -5.47
C LEU A 264 10.83 -7.24 -5.59
N TYR A 265 10.37 -6.24 -4.85
CA TYR A 265 9.01 -5.71 -4.99
C TYR A 265 8.75 -5.27 -6.43
N LYS A 266 9.58 -4.38 -6.99
CA LYS A 266 9.40 -3.88 -8.37
C LYS A 266 9.42 -5.01 -9.40
N LYS A 267 10.27 -6.02 -9.22
CA LYS A 267 10.37 -7.18 -10.12
C LYS A 267 9.13 -8.06 -10.09
N MET A 268 8.52 -8.24 -8.91
CA MET A 268 7.49 -9.25 -8.69
C MET A 268 6.06 -8.67 -8.57
N GLN A 269 5.92 -7.35 -8.35
CA GLN A 269 4.63 -6.71 -8.02
C GLN A 269 3.51 -6.97 -9.03
N GLY A 270 3.83 -7.20 -10.32
CA GLY A 270 2.84 -7.55 -11.34
C GLY A 270 2.00 -8.80 -11.00
N TRP A 271 2.56 -9.70 -10.20
CA TRP A 271 1.92 -10.94 -9.74
C TRP A 271 1.16 -10.78 -8.42
N PHE A 272 1.46 -9.74 -7.65
CA PHE A 272 0.97 -9.64 -6.27
C PHE A 272 -0.55 -9.45 -6.21
N THR A 273 -1.17 -9.90 -5.12
CA THR A 273 -2.63 -9.81 -4.91
C THR A 273 -2.97 -9.31 -3.51
N GLY A 274 -4.22 -8.93 -3.29
CA GLY A 274 -4.74 -8.53 -1.97
C GLY A 274 -4.68 -7.02 -1.67
N VAL A 275 -3.72 -6.29 -2.24
CA VAL A 275 -3.67 -4.82 -2.16
C VAL A 275 -3.99 -4.23 -3.53
N ASN A 276 -4.93 -3.29 -3.59
CA ASN A 276 -5.27 -2.54 -4.79
C ASN A 276 -4.66 -1.14 -4.71
N VAL A 277 -3.41 -1.02 -5.19
CA VAL A 277 -2.65 0.23 -5.18
C VAL A 277 -3.34 1.29 -6.03
N GLY A 278 -3.92 0.93 -7.18
CA GLY A 278 -4.62 1.86 -8.05
C GLY A 278 -5.80 2.59 -7.40
N THR A 279 -6.61 1.90 -6.58
CA THR A 279 -7.69 2.56 -5.82
C THR A 279 -7.13 3.54 -4.79
N ILE A 280 -6.03 3.19 -4.12
CA ILE A 280 -5.38 4.05 -3.12
C ILE A 280 -4.81 5.29 -3.81
N THR A 281 -4.12 5.13 -4.93
CA THR A 281 -3.59 6.23 -5.75
C THR A 281 -4.70 7.18 -6.21
N ASN A 282 -5.83 6.66 -6.70
CA ASN A 282 -6.97 7.49 -7.10
C ASN A 282 -7.49 8.33 -5.93
N GLN A 283 -7.68 7.72 -4.75
CA GLN A 283 -8.14 8.43 -3.56
C GLN A 283 -7.15 9.50 -3.09
N ILE A 284 -5.86 9.20 -3.10
CA ILE A 284 -4.82 10.12 -2.63
C ILE A 284 -4.65 11.30 -3.56
N THR A 285 -4.59 11.07 -4.88
CA THR A 285 -4.32 12.11 -5.87
C THR A 285 -5.56 12.91 -6.28
N GLY A 286 -6.76 12.37 -6.00
CA GLY A 286 -8.02 12.88 -6.53
C GLY A 286 -8.14 12.79 -8.06
N ASN A 287 -7.16 12.17 -8.74
CA ASN A 287 -7.18 11.97 -10.19
C ASN A 287 -7.66 10.54 -10.51
N HIS A 288 -8.98 10.40 -10.60
CA HIS A 288 -9.64 9.12 -10.76
C HIS A 288 -9.55 8.63 -12.21
N THR A 289 -8.50 7.86 -12.51
CA THR A 289 -8.30 7.19 -13.81
C THR A 289 -8.37 5.67 -13.66
N LEU A 290 -8.37 4.96 -14.79
CA LEU A 290 -8.16 3.52 -14.76
C LEU A 290 -6.70 3.23 -14.42
N ARG A 291 -6.46 2.72 -13.20
CA ARG A 291 -5.11 2.44 -12.69
C ARG A 291 -4.86 0.95 -12.50
N CYS A 292 -3.61 0.54 -12.69
CA CYS A 292 -3.13 -0.78 -12.34
C CYS A 292 -3.35 -1.06 -10.85
N SER A 293 -4.00 -2.17 -10.52
CA SER A 293 -4.20 -2.57 -9.12
C SER A 293 -2.89 -2.91 -8.39
N LYS A 294 -1.80 -3.14 -9.13
CA LYS A 294 -0.51 -3.61 -8.59
C LYS A 294 0.44 -2.46 -8.26
N CYS A 295 0.61 -1.52 -9.18
CA CYS A 295 1.58 -0.43 -9.04
C CYS A 295 0.97 0.98 -9.11
N GLY A 296 -0.34 1.12 -9.37
CA GLY A 296 -0.99 2.44 -9.44
C GLY A 296 -0.77 3.23 -10.73
N SER A 297 0.03 2.73 -11.68
CA SER A 297 0.19 3.36 -13.01
C SER A 297 -1.15 3.45 -13.75
N ASP A 298 -1.41 4.57 -14.43
CA ASP A 298 -2.51 4.76 -15.38
C ASP A 298 -2.12 4.44 -16.83
N ASP A 299 -0.85 4.08 -17.08
CA ASP A 299 -0.41 3.48 -18.34
C ASP A 299 -0.84 2.01 -18.37
N VAL A 300 -2.07 1.83 -18.86
CA VAL A 300 -2.74 0.53 -18.98
C VAL A 300 -3.44 0.41 -20.33
N TYR A 301 -3.49 -0.80 -20.85
CA TYR A 301 -4.20 -1.14 -22.08
C TYR A 301 -5.12 -2.33 -21.87
N LEU A 302 -6.21 -2.38 -22.64
CA LEU A 302 -7.13 -3.50 -22.62
C LEU A 302 -6.40 -4.78 -23.03
N ASP A 303 -6.54 -5.82 -22.21
CA ASP A 303 -5.96 -7.13 -22.49
C ASP A 303 -7.03 -8.08 -23.03
N LYS A 304 -6.61 -9.09 -23.80
CA LYS A 304 -7.54 -10.05 -24.39
C LYS A 304 -8.13 -10.96 -23.31
N GLY A 305 -9.40 -11.32 -23.51
CA GLY A 305 -10.11 -12.29 -22.67
C GLY A 305 -10.89 -11.65 -21.52
N PHE A 306 -11.55 -12.51 -20.75
CA PHE A 306 -12.46 -12.10 -19.68
C PHE A 306 -12.25 -12.93 -18.41
N HIS A 307 -12.41 -12.28 -17.27
CA HIS A 307 -12.61 -12.95 -15.99
C HIS A 307 -14.10 -13.29 -15.84
N TYR A 308 -14.41 -14.57 -15.72
CA TYR A 308 -15.78 -15.02 -15.49
C TYR A 308 -16.05 -15.21 -14.00
N THR A 309 -17.26 -14.85 -13.60
CA THR A 309 -17.87 -15.20 -12.31
C THR A 309 -19.19 -15.90 -12.62
N ALA A 310 -19.81 -16.55 -11.64
CA ALA A 310 -21.11 -17.20 -11.82
C ALA A 310 -22.19 -16.26 -12.40
N GLN A 311 -22.06 -14.95 -12.20
CA GLN A 311 -23.07 -13.96 -12.57
C GLN A 311 -22.64 -13.02 -13.72
N SER A 312 -21.37 -12.96 -14.11
CA SER A 312 -20.85 -11.88 -14.98
C SER A 312 -19.48 -12.18 -15.59
N ALA A 313 -19.19 -11.53 -16.73
CA ALA A 313 -17.88 -11.44 -17.34
C ALA A 313 -17.29 -10.03 -17.18
N PHE A 314 -15.97 -9.95 -16.99
CA PHE A 314 -15.24 -8.69 -16.82
C PHE A 314 -14.01 -8.69 -17.70
N SER A 315 -13.80 -7.62 -18.47
CA SER A 315 -12.57 -7.46 -19.26
C SER A 315 -11.34 -7.33 -18.37
N PHE A 316 -10.20 -7.74 -18.90
CA PHE A 316 -8.90 -7.47 -18.32
C PHE A 316 -8.26 -6.22 -18.91
N TYR A 317 -7.36 -5.63 -18.14
CA TYR A 317 -6.40 -4.67 -18.62
C TYR A 317 -5.02 -5.02 -18.06
N ARG A 318 -3.99 -4.71 -18.82
CA ARG A 318 -2.60 -4.94 -18.47
C ARG A 318 -1.89 -3.62 -18.32
N CYS A 319 -0.99 -3.56 -17.35
CA CYS A 319 -0.15 -2.40 -17.12
C CYS A 319 1.11 -2.45 -17.97
N SER A 320 1.47 -1.36 -18.62
CA SER A 320 2.71 -1.24 -19.39
C SER A 320 3.96 -1.18 -18.50
N ASN A 321 3.81 -0.73 -17.24
CA ASN A 321 4.93 -0.57 -16.30
C ASN A 321 5.28 -1.88 -15.56
N CYS A 322 4.32 -2.46 -14.81
CA CYS A 322 4.58 -3.68 -14.03
C CYS A 322 4.13 -4.99 -14.71
N LEU A 323 3.56 -4.91 -15.92
CA LEU A 323 2.99 -6.04 -16.67
C LEU A 323 1.85 -6.79 -15.97
N GLY A 324 1.42 -6.29 -14.81
CA GLY A 324 0.38 -6.89 -13.99
C GLY A 324 -0.98 -6.83 -14.67
N VAL A 325 -1.75 -7.91 -14.49
CA VAL A 325 -3.13 -8.02 -14.99
C VAL A 325 -4.08 -7.56 -13.91
N SER A 326 -5.02 -6.70 -14.29
CA SER A 326 -6.10 -6.23 -13.44
C SER A 326 -7.44 -6.42 -14.15
N ARG A 327 -8.49 -6.62 -13.38
CA ARG A 327 -9.85 -6.82 -13.88
C ARG A 327 -10.61 -5.50 -13.80
N MET A 328 -11.41 -5.20 -14.82
CA MET A 328 -12.35 -4.07 -14.77
C MET A 328 -13.47 -4.33 -13.74
N SER A 329 -13.92 -3.29 -13.04
CA SER A 329 -15.07 -3.39 -12.13
C SER A 329 -16.42 -3.41 -12.86
N LYS A 330 -16.50 -2.75 -14.02
CA LYS A 330 -17.68 -2.77 -14.89
C LYS A 330 -17.81 -4.12 -15.58
N LYS A 331 -19.02 -4.67 -15.50
CA LYS A 331 -19.41 -5.87 -16.24
C LYS A 331 -19.41 -5.57 -17.73
N VAL A 332 -19.10 -6.57 -18.53
CA VAL A 332 -19.33 -6.52 -19.97
C VAL A 332 -20.77 -6.99 -20.19
N ASP A 333 -21.64 -6.09 -20.62
CA ASP A 333 -23.00 -6.45 -21.02
C ASP A 333 -22.97 -7.24 -22.35
N LYS A 334 -24.03 -8.03 -22.60
CA LYS A 334 -24.10 -8.97 -23.75
C LYS A 334 -23.97 -8.28 -25.12
N ASP A 335 -24.09 -6.95 -25.20
CA ASP A 335 -24.17 -6.20 -26.46
C ASP A 335 -22.91 -5.39 -26.81
N GLY A 336 -21.79 -5.62 -26.13
CA GLY A 336 -20.53 -4.93 -26.45
C GLY A 336 -20.41 -3.57 -25.77
N VAL A 337 -19.16 -3.16 -25.59
CA VAL A 337 -18.71 -2.14 -24.64
C VAL A 337 -19.21 -0.74 -25.02
N ASP A 338 -20.18 -0.21 -24.28
CA ASP A 338 -20.46 1.23 -24.23
C ASP A 338 -20.47 1.71 -22.77
N GLY A 339 -19.52 2.58 -22.41
CA GLY A 339 -19.63 3.39 -21.18
C GLY A 339 -18.36 3.57 -20.37
N VAL A 340 -17.57 4.59 -20.73
CA VAL A 340 -16.63 5.41 -19.93
C VAL A 340 -15.93 4.69 -18.76
N LEU A 341 -14.62 4.51 -18.94
CA LEU A 341 -13.67 3.89 -18.01
C LEU A 341 -13.58 4.66 -16.68
N LEU A 342 -14.25 4.20 -15.63
CA LEU A 342 -13.99 4.66 -14.26
C LEU A 342 -14.06 3.47 -13.31
N ASN A 343 -13.02 3.31 -12.50
CA ASN A 343 -12.95 2.40 -11.37
C ASN A 343 -13.21 3.26 -10.12
N VAL A 344 -14.47 3.28 -9.66
CA VAL A 344 -14.83 3.89 -8.36
C VAL A 344 -14.66 2.83 -7.27
#